data_AF-A0A348V2K6-F1
#
_entry.id   AF-A0A348V2K6-F1
#
_cell.length_a   1.000
_cell.length_b   1.000
_cell.length_c   1.000
_cell.angle_alpha   90.00
_cell.angle_beta   90.00
_cell.angle_gamma   90.00
#
_symmetry.space_group_name_H-M   'P 1'
#
loop_
_entity.id
_entity.type
_entity.pdbx_description
1 polymer ?
#
loop_
_entity_poly.entity_id
_entity_poly.type
_entity_poly.pdbx_seq_one_letter_code
_entity_poly.pdbx_strand_id
1 'polypeptide(L)' 'MKKALAVTLTALVIFSTLSFIPLAGQTQNPADSCWDNWERCRARALDSDLGVVRTTLALTLCDIALGNCLLKII' A
#
# COMPACT_ATOMS: atom_id res chain seq x y z
N MET A 1 25.79 -34.04 21.62
CA MET A 1 25.94 -33.49 20.25
C MET A 1 24.74 -33.76 19.33
N LYS A 2 24.04 -34.91 19.41
CA LYS A 2 22.87 -35.22 18.54
C LYS A 2 21.70 -34.23 18.65
N LYS A 3 21.42 -33.70 19.85
CA LYS A 3 20.31 -32.74 20.06
C LYS A 3 20.57 -31.38 19.42
N ALA A 4 21.82 -30.92 19.39
CA ALA A 4 22.18 -29.67 18.73
C ALA A 4 21.99 -29.75 17.20
N LEU A 5 22.39 -30.89 16.61
CA LEU A 5 22.19 -31.14 15.17
C LEU A 5 20.71 -31.23 14.77
N ALA A 6 19.88 -31.82 15.62
CA ALA A 6 18.44 -31.88 15.39
C ALA A 6 17.80 -30.48 15.42
N VAL A 7 18.22 -29.63 16.36
CA VAL A 7 17.73 -28.25 16.46
C VAL A 7 18.15 -27.42 15.26
N THR A 8 19.41 -27.53 14.81
CA THR A 8 19.89 -26.78 13.64
C THR A 8 19.17 -27.23 12.36
N LEU A 9 18.95 -28.53 12.16
CA LEU A 9 18.19 -29.06 11.02
C LEU A 9 16.75 -28.54 11.01
N THR A 10 16.08 -28.56 12.16
CA THR A 10 14.69 -28.09 12.27
C THR A 10 14.60 -26.60 11.96
N ALA A 11 15.53 -25.79 12.46
CA ALA A 11 15.58 -24.36 12.16
C ALA A 11 15.81 -24.11 10.65
N LEU A 12 16.69 -24.88 10.01
CA LEU A 12 17.01 -24.74 8.60
C LEU A 12 15.81 -25.10 7.70
N VAL A 13 15.06 -26.14 8.06
CA VAL A 13 13.82 -26.51 7.36
C VAL A 13 12.76 -25.42 7.49
N ILE A 14 12.53 -24.90 8.69
CA ILE A 14 11.56 -23.81 8.93
C ILE A 14 11.96 -22.57 8.13
N PHE A 15 13.23 -22.16 8.18
CA PHE A 15 13.73 -20.99 7.46
C PHE A 15 13.63 -21.15 5.94
N SER A 16 13.92 -22.35 5.44
CA SER A 16 13.76 -22.68 4.03
C SER A 16 12.30 -22.56 3.60
N THR A 17 11.35 -23.12 4.36
CA THR A 17 9.92 -23.01 4.03
C THR A 17 9.41 -21.58 4.05
N LEU A 18 9.85 -20.75 5.00
CA LEU A 18 9.49 -19.33 5.07
C LEU A 18 10.06 -18.52 3.89
N SER A 19 11.18 -18.94 3.32
CA SER A 19 11.81 -18.29 2.17
C SER A 19 11.07 -18.54 0.84
N PHE A 20 10.26 -19.60 0.77
CA PHE A 20 9.45 -19.95 -0.39
C PHE A 20 8.01 -19.44 -0.31
N ILE A 21 7.59 -18.89 0.84
CA ILE A 21 6.31 -18.20 0.94
C ILE A 21 6.54 -16.81 0.34
N PRO A 22 5.94 -16.47 -0.81
CA PRO A 22 6.00 -15.11 -1.31
C PRO A 22 5.42 -14.21 -0.22
N LEU A 23 6.26 -13.32 0.34
CA LEU A 23 5.79 -12.25 1.20
C LEU A 23 4.74 -11.49 0.40
N ALA A 24 3.46 -11.66 0.74
CA ALA A 24 2.30 -11.13 0.04
C ALA A 24 2.20 -9.58 0.06
N GLY A 25 3.31 -8.87 0.27
CA GLY A 25 3.35 -7.42 0.41
C GLY A 25 4.57 -6.74 -0.24
N GLN A 26 5.32 -7.41 -1.11
CA GLN A 26 6.57 -6.84 -1.66
C GLN A 26 6.41 -6.05 -2.97
N THR A 27 5.21 -5.93 -3.54
CA THR A 27 5.02 -5.14 -4.77
C THR A 27 3.66 -4.44 -4.78
N GLN A 28 3.39 -3.58 -3.80
CA GLN A 28 2.38 -2.54 -4.07
C GLN A 28 2.96 -1.64 -5.15
N ASN A 29 2.34 -1.65 -6.33
CA ASN A 29 2.73 -0.74 -7.39
C ASN A 29 2.60 0.68 -6.79
N PRO A 30 3.64 1.53 -6.86
CA PRO A 30 3.54 2.88 -6.32
C PRO A 30 2.30 3.62 -6.85
N ALA A 31 1.88 3.30 -8.08
CA ALA A 31 0.66 3.83 -8.68
C ALA A 31 -0.61 3.46 -7.90
N ASP A 32 -0.71 2.25 -7.34
CA ASP A 32 -1.87 1.79 -6.55
C ASP A 32 -2.05 2.69 -5.32
N SER A 33 -0.95 3.07 -4.67
CA SER A 33 -1.00 3.98 -3.51
C SER A 33 -1.52 5.39 -3.88
N CYS A 34 -1.27 5.86 -5.11
CA CYS A 34 -1.82 7.12 -5.59
C CYS A 34 -3.34 7.02 -5.79
N TRP A 35 -3.80 5.91 -6.39
CA TRP A 35 -5.22 5.65 -6.61
C TRP A 35 -5.98 5.50 -5.29
N ASP A 36 -5.45 4.73 -4.34
CA ASP A 36 -6.04 4.55 -3.00
C ASP A 36 -6.20 5.89 -2.26
N ASN A 37 -5.17 6.74 -2.33
CA ASN A 37 -5.21 8.06 -1.68
C ASN A 37 -6.19 9.02 -2.36
N TRP A 38 -6.27 8.98 -3.70
CA TRP A 38 -7.23 9.76 -4.46
C TRP A 38 -8.67 9.37 -4.14
N GLU A 39 -8.97 8.07 -4.09
CA GLU A 39 -10.32 7.57 -3.79
C GLU A 39 -10.73 7.95 -2.37
N ARG A 40 -9.83 7.80 -1.39
CA ARG A 40 -10.05 8.24 -0.01
C ARG A 40 -10.26 9.76 0.10
N CYS A 41 -9.54 10.55 -0.68
CA CYS A 41 -9.70 12.01 -0.74
C CYS A 41 -11.09 12.39 -1.24
N ARG A 42 -11.53 11.81 -2.37
CA ARG A 42 -12.85 12.08 -2.96
C ARG A 42 -13.98 11.67 -2.01
N ALA A 43 -13.88 10.49 -1.39
CA ALA A 43 -14.87 10.02 -0.43
C ALA A 43 -15.06 11.03 0.71
N ARG A 44 -13.96 11.54 1.30
CA ARG A 44 -14.01 12.55 2.36
C ARG A 44 -14.55 13.90 1.88
N ALA A 45 -14.22 14.33 0.67
CA ALA A 45 -14.72 15.58 0.12
C ALA A 45 -16.25 15.54 -0.09
N LEU A 46 -16.77 14.41 -0.56
CA LEU A 46 -18.20 14.20 -0.77
C LEU A 46 -18.98 14.03 0.54
N ASP A 47 -18.37 13.41 1.55
CA ASP A 47 -18.95 13.24 2.90
C ASP A 47 -18.90 14.53 3.72
N SER A 48 -18.16 15.54 3.26
CA SER A 48 -17.97 16.78 4.01
C SER A 48 -19.11 17.79 3.81
N ASP A 49 -19.57 18.41 4.91
CA ASP A 49 -20.57 19.50 4.91
C ASP A 49 -19.98 20.87 4.48
N LEU A 50 -19.08 20.89 3.50
CA LEU A 50 -18.38 22.11 3.07
C LEU A 50 -19.23 23.02 2.16
N GLY A 51 -20.35 22.50 1.64
CA GLY A 51 -21.16 23.16 0.62
C GLY A 51 -20.56 23.07 -0.78
N VAL A 52 -21.41 23.19 -1.81
CA VAL A 52 -21.10 22.80 -3.20
C VAL A 52 -19.79 23.39 -3.72
N VAL A 53 -19.55 24.70 -3.53
CA VAL A 53 -18.35 25.36 -4.06
C VAL A 53 -17.06 24.78 -3.47
N ARG A 54 -17.04 24.57 -2.15
CA ARG A 54 -15.86 24.06 -1.44
C ARG A 54 -15.67 22.57 -1.68
N THR A 55 -16.75 21.80 -1.75
CA THR A 55 -16.70 20.38 -2.16
C THR A 55 -16.10 20.23 -3.55
N THR A 56 -16.54 21.05 -4.53
CA THR A 56 -15.95 21.03 -5.88
C THR A 56 -14.47 21.38 -5.85
N LEU A 57 -14.07 22.40 -5.08
CA LEU A 57 -12.66 22.77 -4.94
C LEU A 57 -11.82 21.63 -4.32
N ALA A 58 -12.35 20.96 -3.31
CA ALA A 58 -11.70 19.81 -2.68
C ALA A 58 -11.55 18.63 -3.66
N LEU A 59 -12.58 18.34 -4.46
CA LEU A 59 -12.52 17.30 -5.49
C LEU A 59 -11.45 17.61 -6.54
N THR A 60 -11.39 18.84 -7.04
CA THR A 60 -10.35 19.27 -7.98
C THR A 60 -8.95 19.11 -7.40
N LEU A 61 -8.76 19.40 -6.10
CA LEU A 61 -7.48 19.20 -5.43
C LEU A 61 -7.12 17.71 -5.31
N CYS A 62 -8.09 16.82 -5.08
CA CYS A 62 -7.85 15.38 -5.12
C CYS A 62 -7.33 14.94 -6.50
N ASP A 63 -7.94 15.43 -7.59
CA ASP A 63 -7.54 15.07 -8.96
C ASP A 63 -6.14 15.60 -9.32
N ILE A 64 -5.81 16.83 -8.93
CA ILE A 64 -4.45 17.39 -9.11
C ILE A 64 -3.42 16.58 -8.31
N ALA A 65 -3.74 16.18 -7.08
CA ALA A 65 -2.85 15.37 -6.26
C ALA A 65 -2.59 13.99 -6.88
N LEU A 66 -3.61 13.35 -7.46
CA LEU A 66 -3.46 12.10 -8.21
C LEU A 66 -2.50 12.26 -9.39
N GLY A 67 -2.73 13.28 -10.23
CA GLY A 67 -1.88 13.56 -11.39
C GLY A 67 -0.41 13.77 -10.98
N ASN A 68 -0.16 14.59 -9.94
CA ASN A 68 1.18 14.82 -9.42
C ASN A 68 1.81 13.57 -8.80
N CYS A 69 1.02 12.69 -8.19
CA CYS A 69 1.50 11.43 -7.62
C CYS A 69 1.96 10.48 -8.73
N LEU A 70 1.13 10.29 -9.76
CA LEU A 70 1.44 9.41 -10.90
C LEU A 70 2.63 9.93 -11.71
N LEU A 71 2.74 11.24 -11.94
CA LEU A 71 3.86 11.85 -12.65
C LEU A 71 5.22 11.67 -11.93
N LYS A 72 5.21 11.49 -10.61
CA LYS A 72 6.45 11.25 -9.84
C LYS A 72 6.90 9.79 -9.87
N ILE A 73 6.02 8.88 -10.29
CA ILE A 73 6.28 7.44 -10.34
C ILE A 73 6.79 7.02 -11.72
N ILE A 74 6.41 7.75 -12.77
CA ILE A 74 6.92 7.63 -14.14
C ILE A 74 8.32 8.23 -14.23
#